data_AF-A0A1G1XD53-F1
#
_entry.id   AF-A0A1G1XD53-F1
#
_cell.length_a   1.000
_cell.length_b   1.000
_cell.length_c   1.000
_cell.angle_alpha   90.00
_cell.angle_beta   90.00
_cell.angle_gamma   90.00
#
_symmetry.space_group_name_H-M   'P 1'
#
loop_
_entity.id
_entity.type
_entity.pdbx_description
1 polymer ?
#
loop_
_entity_poly.entity_id
_entity_poly.type
_entity_poly.pdbx_seq_one_letter_code
_entity_poly.pdbx_strand_id
1 'polypeptide(L)'
;MNGKRIGKIIVFFILPLLVLSWTSIPVVTEYTLHLMLVMFVAAAALSFVKNEKLALVKNVLHALIILLLVGGTGWFLSPFFFLLYLLPIYLGFLYIPSVAFGFLTALLIIFAFSVGEVEVSFDIMTLLSLLLVVPLVIYLRKKYLVLKQTDKDILIL
;
A
#
# COMPACT_ATOMS: atom_id res chain seq x y z
N MET A 1 -4.79 20.50 11.53
CA MET A 1 -4.49 19.07 11.22
C MET A 1 -3.06 18.76 11.68
N ASN A 2 -2.83 17.72 12.48
CA ASN A 2 -1.53 17.46 13.12
C ASN A 2 -0.44 17.13 12.06
N GLY A 3 0.71 17.82 12.06
CA GLY A 3 1.75 17.70 11.02
C GLY A 3 2.27 16.27 10.81
N LYS A 4 2.30 15.45 11.88
CA LYS A 4 2.65 14.02 11.79
C LYS A 4 1.68 13.20 10.93
N ARG A 5 0.44 13.63 10.77
CA ARG A 5 -0.55 12.95 9.90
C ARG A 5 -0.31 13.26 8.43
N ILE A 6 0.00 14.53 8.13
CA ILE A 6 0.32 14.99 6.77
C ILE A 6 1.57 14.27 6.25
N GLY A 7 2.62 14.19 7.08
CA GLY A 7 3.85 13.49 6.71
C GLY A 7 3.62 12.04 6.27
N LYS A 8 2.73 11.30 6.95
CA LYS A 8 2.39 9.92 6.57
C LYS A 8 1.67 9.85 5.23
N ILE A 9 0.74 10.77 4.97
CA ILE A 9 0.03 10.82 3.68
C ILE A 9 1.04 11.05 2.55
N ILE A 10 1.94 12.01 2.72
CA ILE A 10 2.98 12.33 1.74
C ILE A 10 3.89 11.12 1.50
N VAL A 11 4.38 10.47 2.55
CA VAL A 11 5.26 9.30 2.44
C VAL A 11 4.62 8.18 1.61
N PHE A 12 3.37 7.80 1.92
CA PHE A 12 2.69 6.72 1.20
C PHE A 12 2.14 7.13 -0.16
N PHE A 13 1.94 8.42 -0.43
CA PHE A 13 1.66 8.92 -1.77
C PHE A 13 2.91 8.87 -2.67
N ILE A 14 4.08 9.20 -2.12
CA ILE A 14 5.34 9.23 -2.87
C ILE A 14 5.88 7.81 -3.12
N LEU A 15 5.61 6.85 -2.23
CA LEU A 15 6.19 5.49 -2.30
C LEU A 15 5.98 4.80 -3.66
N PRO A 16 4.75 4.74 -4.22
CA PRO A 16 4.53 4.10 -5.53
C PRO A 16 5.28 4.79 -6.67
N LEU A 17 5.38 6.13 -6.63
CA LEU A 17 6.11 6.91 -7.62
C LEU A 17 7.60 6.59 -7.60
N LEU A 18 8.19 6.49 -6.40
CA LEU A 18 9.60 6.11 -6.24
C LEU A 18 9.87 4.71 -6.77
N VAL A 19 9.00 3.75 -6.45
CA VAL A 19 9.15 2.38 -6.94
C VAL A 19 8.95 2.32 -8.45
N LEU A 20 8.02 3.09 -9.02
CA LEU A 20 7.86 3.19 -10.46
C LEU A 20 9.16 3.66 -11.10
N SER A 21 9.70 4.81 -10.66
CA SER A 21 10.96 5.35 -11.16
C SER A 21 12.12 4.34 -11.06
N TRP A 22 12.17 3.55 -9.98
CA TRP A 22 13.15 2.47 -9.82
C TRP A 22 12.98 1.37 -10.86
N THR A 23 11.76 0.88 -11.04
CA THR A 23 11.43 -0.24 -11.95
C THR A 23 11.41 0.14 -13.43
N SER A 24 11.36 1.44 -13.76
CA SER A 24 11.43 1.93 -15.14
C SER A 24 12.85 1.94 -15.71
N ILE A 25 13.88 1.72 -14.90
CA ILE A 25 15.28 1.69 -15.36
C ILE A 25 15.65 0.24 -15.72
N PRO A 26 15.90 -0.10 -16.99
CA PRO A 26 16.07 -1.50 -17.44
C PRO A 26 17.13 -2.27 -16.67
N VAL A 27 18.28 -1.64 -16.40
CA VAL A 27 19.40 -2.24 -15.66
C VAL A 27 19.00 -2.62 -14.24
N VAL A 28 18.10 -1.84 -13.63
CA VAL A 28 17.69 -2.00 -12.24
C VAL A 28 16.53 -2.99 -12.12
N THR A 29 15.69 -3.10 -13.14
CA THR A 29 14.55 -4.02 -13.20
C THR A 29 14.98 -5.47 -12.97
N GLU A 30 16.10 -5.91 -13.56
CA GLU A 30 16.65 -7.27 -13.38
C GLU A 30 16.98 -7.61 -11.92
N TYR A 31 17.39 -6.61 -11.12
CA TYR A 31 17.74 -6.77 -9.71
C TYR A 31 16.58 -6.45 -8.76
N THR A 32 15.43 -6.04 -9.28
CA THR A 32 14.30 -5.59 -8.44
C THR A 32 13.78 -6.71 -7.54
N LEU A 33 13.68 -7.94 -8.04
CA LEU A 33 13.24 -9.09 -7.22
C LEU A 33 14.30 -9.52 -6.19
N HIS A 34 15.59 -9.41 -6.54
CA HIS A 34 16.68 -9.64 -5.60
C HIS A 34 16.65 -8.61 -4.47
N LEU A 35 16.44 -7.33 -4.78
CA LEU A 35 16.28 -6.27 -3.80
C LEU A 35 15.05 -6.51 -2.91
N MET A 36 13.92 -6.90 -3.51
CA MET A 36 12.70 -7.25 -2.77
C MET A 36 12.98 -8.36 -1.74
N LEU A 37 13.73 -9.40 -2.13
CA LEU A 37 14.12 -10.49 -1.22
C LEU A 37 15.01 -9.99 -0.07
N VAL A 38 16.01 -9.16 -0.37
CA VAL A 38 16.87 -8.55 0.67
C VAL A 38 16.04 -7.72 1.63
N MET A 39 15.11 -6.92 1.11
CA MET A 39 14.19 -6.13 1.94
C MET A 39 13.28 -7.04 2.78
N PHE A 40 12.79 -8.16 2.23
CA PHE A 40 11.98 -9.12 2.97
C PHE A 40 12.76 -9.72 4.16
N VAL A 41 14.01 -10.13 3.95
CA VAL A 41 14.88 -10.62 5.03
C VAL A 41 15.13 -9.53 6.08
N ALA A 42 15.37 -8.28 5.64
CA ALA A 42 15.50 -7.15 6.55
C ALA A 42 14.20 -6.88 7.35
N ALA A 43 13.02 -7.04 6.73
CA ALA A 43 11.72 -6.94 7.39
C ALA A 43 11.59 -7.97 8.50
N ALA A 44 11.91 -9.23 8.18
CA ALA A 44 11.85 -10.34 9.10
C ALA A 44 12.80 -10.12 10.28
N ALA A 45 14.04 -9.69 10.01
CA ALA A 45 15.01 -9.35 11.06
C ALA A 45 14.50 -8.21 11.96
N LEU A 46 13.97 -7.14 11.38
CA LEU A 46 13.42 -6.00 12.13
C LEU A 46 12.16 -6.38 12.92
N SER A 47 11.42 -7.42 12.51
CA SER A 47 10.22 -7.86 13.23
C SER A 47 10.53 -8.30 14.67
N PHE A 48 11.71 -8.90 14.90
CA PHE A 48 12.18 -9.32 16.22
C PHE A 48 12.57 -8.15 17.14
N VAL A 49 12.86 -6.98 16.56
CA VAL A 49 13.19 -5.77 17.33
C VAL A 49 11.90 -5.12 17.83
N LYS A 50 11.57 -5.29 19.12
CA LYS A 50 10.42 -4.63 19.77
C LYS A 50 10.71 -3.15 20.05
N ASN A 51 10.70 -2.32 19.02
CA ASN A 51 10.86 -0.87 19.14
C ASN A 51 9.74 -0.14 18.39
N GLU A 52 8.89 0.55 19.15
CA GLU A 52 7.77 1.31 18.60
C GLU A 52 8.21 2.49 17.72
N LYS A 53 9.41 3.05 17.97
CA LYS A 53 9.96 4.12 17.13
C LYS A 53 10.24 3.65 15.70
N LEU A 54 10.46 2.35 15.50
CA LEU A 54 10.68 1.74 14.19
C LEU A 54 9.39 1.33 13.48
N ALA A 55 8.20 1.53 14.08
CA ALA A 55 6.94 1.11 13.48
C ALA A 55 6.75 1.72 12.08
N LEU A 56 7.04 3.01 11.88
CA LEU A 56 6.92 3.64 10.56
C LEU A 56 7.86 3.00 9.54
N VAL A 57 9.11 2.75 9.93
CA VAL A 57 10.12 2.12 9.06
C VAL A 57 9.68 0.72 8.65
N LYS A 58 9.19 -0.09 9.61
CA LYS A 58 8.66 -1.43 9.32
C LYS A 58 7.53 -1.37 8.31
N ASN A 59 6.58 -0.44 8.47
CA ASN A 59 5.42 -0.32 7.59
C ASN A 59 5.79 0.17 6.18
N VAL A 60 6.71 1.12 6.09
CA VAL A 60 7.29 1.57 4.81
C VAL A 60 7.96 0.41 4.10
N LEU A 61 8.73 -0.40 4.83
CA LEU A 61 9.45 -1.52 4.28
C LEU A 61 8.52 -2.64 3.80
N HIS A 62 7.42 -2.93 4.52
CA HIS A 62 6.37 -3.86 4.03
C HIS A 62 5.71 -3.35 2.74
N ALA A 63 5.39 -2.06 2.67
CA ALA A 63 4.83 -1.47 1.45
C ALA A 63 5.81 -1.50 0.28
N LEU A 64 7.11 -1.25 0.53
CA LEU A 64 8.15 -1.36 -0.49
C LEU A 64 8.32 -2.78 -1.01
N ILE A 65 8.27 -3.80 -0.15
CA ILE A 65 8.34 -5.21 -0.59
C ILE A 65 7.21 -5.52 -1.56
N ILE A 66 5.97 -5.15 -1.22
CA ILE A 66 4.81 -5.38 -2.08
C ILE A 66 4.93 -4.62 -3.40
N LEU A 67 5.30 -3.33 -3.36
CA LEU A 67 5.45 -2.52 -4.57
C LEU A 67 6.59 -3.02 -5.46
N LEU A 68 7.73 -3.45 -4.90
CA LEU A 68 8.84 -4.01 -5.66
C LEU A 68 8.48 -5.37 -6.26
N LEU A 69 7.71 -6.20 -5.54
CA LEU A 69 7.21 -7.46 -6.08
C LEU A 69 6.27 -7.21 -7.27
N VAL A 70 5.30 -6.32 -7.11
CA VAL A 70 4.34 -5.99 -8.18
C VAL A 70 5.04 -5.27 -9.35
N GLY A 71 5.87 -4.28 -9.07
CA GLY A 71 6.60 -3.53 -10.08
C GLY A 71 7.65 -4.37 -10.82
N GLY A 72 8.35 -5.25 -10.12
CA GLY A 72 9.30 -6.19 -10.70
C GLY A 72 8.66 -7.31 -11.53
N THR A 73 7.34 -7.48 -11.46
CA THR A 73 6.57 -8.47 -12.23
C THR A 73 5.64 -7.84 -13.27
N GLY A 74 5.84 -6.56 -13.60
CA GLY A 74 5.11 -5.89 -14.69
C GLY A 74 3.94 -5.02 -14.26
N TRP A 75 3.91 -4.55 -13.01
CA TRP A 75 2.95 -3.56 -12.52
C TRP A 75 1.48 -3.93 -12.79
N PHE A 76 0.85 -3.28 -13.77
CA PHE A 76 -0.56 -3.42 -14.08
C PHE A 76 -0.95 -4.85 -14.52
N LEU A 77 -0.01 -5.55 -15.17
CA LEU A 77 -0.17 -6.93 -15.62
C LEU A 77 0.42 -7.96 -14.63
N SER A 78 0.83 -7.51 -13.45
CA SER A 78 1.44 -8.37 -12.45
C SER A 78 0.46 -9.44 -11.95
N PRO A 79 0.88 -10.71 -11.81
CA PRO A 79 0.06 -11.73 -11.14
C PRO A 79 -0.20 -11.40 -9.66
N PHE A 80 0.57 -10.48 -9.07
CA PHE A 80 0.44 -10.03 -7.69
C PHE A 80 -0.34 -8.71 -7.56
N PHE A 81 -0.97 -8.22 -8.64
CA PHE A 81 -1.71 -6.95 -8.65
C PHE A 81 -2.77 -6.88 -7.53
N PHE A 82 -3.38 -8.01 -7.15
CA PHE A 82 -4.35 -8.07 -6.05
C PHE A 82 -3.79 -7.54 -4.71
N LEU A 83 -2.48 -7.60 -4.47
CA LEU A 83 -1.84 -7.06 -3.26
C LEU A 83 -2.00 -5.53 -3.17
N LEU A 84 -2.12 -4.84 -4.31
CA LEU A 84 -2.37 -3.40 -4.36
C LEU A 84 -3.78 -3.01 -3.93
N TYR A 85 -4.73 -3.94 -3.88
CA TYR A 85 -6.03 -3.74 -3.24
C TYR A 85 -5.94 -3.91 -1.72
N LEU A 86 -5.13 -4.87 -1.25
CA LEU A 86 -4.97 -5.17 0.17
C LEU A 86 -4.14 -4.11 0.91
N LEU A 87 -3.11 -3.57 0.26
CA LEU A 87 -2.19 -2.60 0.85
C LEU A 87 -2.88 -1.30 1.33
N PRO A 88 -3.77 -0.64 0.57
CA PRO A 88 -4.50 0.52 1.08
C PRO A 88 -5.47 0.18 2.21
N ILE A 89 -6.06 -1.03 2.22
CA ILE A 89 -6.85 -1.51 3.37
C ILE A 89 -5.95 -1.57 4.61
N TYR A 90 -4.80 -2.24 4.50
CA TYR A 90 -3.80 -2.31 5.56
C TYR A 90 -3.40 -0.94 6.08
N LEU A 91 -3.03 -0.01 5.18
CA LEU A 91 -2.62 1.35 5.54
C LEU A 91 -3.76 2.17 6.19
N GLY A 92 -5.00 1.98 5.73
CA GLY A 92 -6.17 2.65 6.27
C GLY A 92 -6.50 2.22 7.70
N PHE A 93 -6.29 0.94 8.02
CA PHE A 93 -6.44 0.39 9.36
C PHE A 93 -5.31 0.82 10.30
N LEU A 94 -4.07 0.80 9.81
CA LEU A 94 -2.88 1.14 10.57
C LEU A 94 -2.81 2.64 10.93
N TYR A 95 -3.32 3.50 10.05
CA TYR A 95 -3.28 4.95 10.22
C TYR A 95 -4.68 5.57 10.16
N ILE A 96 -4.99 6.25 9.05
CA ILE A 96 -6.25 6.93 8.80
C ILE A 96 -6.65 6.70 7.33
N PRO A 97 -7.94 6.77 6.98
CA PRO A 97 -8.41 6.55 5.61
C PRO A 97 -7.73 7.47 4.59
N SER A 98 -7.35 8.69 4.99
CA SER A 98 -6.62 9.63 4.13
C SER A 98 -5.26 9.12 3.65
N VAL A 99 -4.59 8.25 4.42
CA VAL A 99 -3.31 7.63 3.98
C VAL A 99 -3.58 6.58 2.90
N ALA A 100 -4.61 5.75 3.08
CA ALA A 100 -5.06 4.79 2.08
C ALA A 100 -5.50 5.51 0.79
N PHE A 101 -6.23 6.61 0.92
CA PHE A 101 -6.65 7.44 -0.20
C PHE A 101 -5.45 8.03 -0.94
N GLY A 102 -4.48 8.63 -0.24
CA GLY A 102 -3.27 9.16 -0.88
C GLY A 102 -2.49 8.08 -1.64
N PHE A 103 -2.32 6.90 -1.04
CA PHE A 103 -1.69 5.76 -1.69
C PHE A 103 -2.45 5.32 -2.96
N LEU A 104 -3.79 5.20 -2.88
CA LEU A 104 -4.65 4.85 -4.00
C LEU A 104 -4.59 5.90 -5.12
N THR A 105 -4.59 7.19 -4.78
CA THR A 105 -4.46 8.26 -5.76
C THR A 105 -3.14 8.15 -6.53
N ALA A 106 -2.04 7.85 -5.85
CA ALA A 106 -0.76 7.63 -6.51
C ALA A 106 -0.83 6.44 -7.49
N LEU A 107 -1.43 5.31 -7.08
CA LEU A 107 -1.62 4.16 -7.97
C LEU A 107 -2.51 4.47 -9.17
N LEU A 108 -3.63 5.19 -8.96
CA LEU A 108 -4.52 5.59 -10.05
C LEU A 108 -3.82 6.50 -11.05
N ILE A 109 -2.98 7.43 -10.58
CA ILE A 109 -2.18 8.28 -11.46
C ILE A 109 -1.22 7.42 -12.29
N ILE A 110 -0.51 6.47 -11.65
CA ILE A 110 0.45 5.59 -12.33
C ILE A 110 -0.27 4.75 -13.39
N PHE A 111 -1.36 4.08 -13.02
CA PHE A 111 -2.05 3.14 -13.90
C PHE A 111 -2.95 3.81 -14.94
N ALA A 112 -3.32 5.08 -14.76
CA ALA A 112 -3.99 5.85 -15.81
C ALA A 112 -3.14 5.93 -17.10
N PHE A 113 -1.81 5.87 -16.99
CA PHE A 113 -0.92 5.85 -18.15
C PHE A 113 -0.81 4.48 -18.84
N SER A 114 -1.27 3.40 -18.19
CA SER A 114 -1.26 2.04 -18.75
C SER A 114 -2.58 1.63 -19.40
N VAL A 115 -3.55 2.54 -19.46
CA VAL A 115 -4.85 2.26 -20.09
C VAL A 115 -4.67 2.10 -21.60
N GLY A 116 -5.13 0.97 -22.14
CA GLY A 116 -5.05 0.63 -23.56
C GLY A 116 -3.89 -0.31 -23.92
N GLU A 117 -3.12 -0.80 -22.94
CA GLU A 117 -2.07 -1.81 -23.17
C GLU A 117 -2.64 -3.19 -23.52
N VAL A 118 -3.81 -3.56 -22.99
CA VAL A 118 -4.48 -4.85 -23.26
C VAL A 118 -5.85 -4.63 -23.87
N GLU A 119 -6.80 -4.18 -23.06
CA GLU A 119 -8.16 -3.90 -23.51
C GLU A 119 -8.74 -2.77 -22.65
N VAL A 120 -9.09 -1.66 -23.31
CA VAL A 120 -9.51 -0.42 -22.63
C VAL A 120 -10.65 -0.66 -21.63
N SER A 121 -11.61 -1.52 -21.97
CA SER A 121 -12.73 -1.86 -21.09
C SER A 121 -12.28 -2.60 -19.83
N PHE A 122 -11.36 -3.56 -19.95
CA PHE A 122 -10.79 -4.28 -18.82
C PHE A 122 -9.95 -3.36 -17.94
N ASP A 123 -9.18 -2.46 -18.54
CA ASP A 123 -8.28 -1.56 -17.82
C ASP A 123 -9.08 -0.55 -16.98
N ILE A 124 -10.12 0.04 -17.58
CA ILE A 124 -11.04 0.95 -16.88
C ILE A 124 -11.75 0.22 -15.74
N MET A 125 -12.23 -1.00 -15.97
CA MET A 125 -12.88 -1.79 -14.92
C MET A 125 -11.93 -2.06 -13.75
N THR A 126 -10.67 -2.35 -14.05
CA THR A 126 -9.62 -2.56 -13.04
C THR A 126 -9.36 -1.29 -12.23
N LEU A 127 -9.23 -0.13 -12.87
CA LEU A 127 -9.07 1.16 -12.17
C LEU A 127 -10.28 1.51 -11.29
N LEU A 128 -11.49 1.30 -11.81
CA LEU A 128 -12.72 1.52 -11.04
C LEU A 128 -12.80 0.59 -9.83
N SER A 129 -12.40 -0.68 -9.99
CA SER A 129 -12.36 -1.63 -8.87
C SER A 129 -11.36 -1.20 -7.79
N LEU A 130 -10.23 -0.62 -8.17
CA LEU A 130 -9.23 -0.10 -7.25
C LEU A 130 -9.79 1.10 -6.45
N LEU A 131 -10.58 1.96 -7.10
CA LEU A 131 -11.26 3.08 -6.44
C LEU A 131 -12.30 2.61 -5.40
N LEU A 132 -12.98 1.48 -5.64
CA LEU A 132 -13.94 0.88 -4.69
C LEU A 132 -13.29 0.41 -3.38
N VAL A 133 -11.96 0.34 -3.31
CA VAL A 133 -11.26 0.06 -2.05
C VAL A 133 -11.45 1.19 -1.04
N VAL A 134 -11.62 2.45 -1.48
CA VAL A 134 -11.82 3.60 -0.58
C VAL A 134 -13.07 3.45 0.30
N PRO A 135 -14.30 3.28 -0.25
CA PRO A 135 -15.48 3.09 0.57
C PRO A 135 -15.39 1.84 1.44
N LEU A 136 -14.75 0.78 0.96
CA LEU A 136 -14.50 -0.44 1.73
C LEU A 136 -13.64 -0.17 2.98
N VAL A 137 -12.52 0.54 2.83
CA VAL A 137 -11.64 0.92 3.95
C VAL A 137 -12.41 1.73 4.98
N ILE A 138 -13.19 2.71 4.54
CA ILE A 138 -13.98 3.58 5.43
C ILE A 138 -15.01 2.75 6.20
N TYR A 139 -15.74 1.88 5.49
CA TYR A 139 -16.77 1.02 6.08
C TYR A 139 -16.17 0.05 7.11
N LEU A 140 -15.15 -0.71 6.72
CA LEU A 140 -14.52 -1.72 7.57
C LEU A 140 -13.89 -1.09 8.82
N ARG A 141 -13.21 0.06 8.67
CA ARG A 141 -12.61 0.77 9.80
C ARG A 141 -13.68 1.29 10.76
N LYS A 142 -14.81 1.79 10.26
CA LYS A 142 -15.94 2.21 11.10
C LYS A 142 -16.49 1.04 11.91
N LYS A 143 -16.72 -0.11 11.27
CA LYS A 143 -17.21 -1.32 11.95
C LYS A 143 -16.22 -1.83 13.00
N TYR A 144 -14.93 -1.85 12.69
CA TYR A 144 -13.88 -2.22 13.63
C TYR A 144 -13.86 -1.30 14.87
N LEU A 145 -14.00 0.01 14.69
CA LEU A 145 -14.02 0.95 15.82
C LEU A 145 -15.25 0.76 16.72
N VAL A 146 -16.42 0.48 16.14
CA VAL A 146 -17.64 0.18 16.90
C VAL A 146 -17.45 -1.09 17.72
N LEU A 147 -16.98 -2.18 17.11
CA LEU A 147 -16.71 -3.44 17.81
C LEU A 147 -15.72 -3.25 18.97
N LYS A 148 -14.64 -2.50 18.72
CA LYS A 148 -13.63 -2.20 19.75
C LYS A 148 -14.15 -1.31 20.88
N GLN A 149 -15.17 -0.49 20.65
CA GLN A 149 -15.85 0.27 21.70
C GLN A 149 -16.72 -0.67 22.54
N THR A 150 -17.53 -1.51 21.89
CA THR A 150 -18.36 -2.50 22.56
C THR A 150 -17.53 -3.46 23.44
N ASP A 151 -16.38 -3.93 22.96
CA ASP A 151 -15.49 -4.80 23.76
C ASP A 151 -14.94 -4.09 25.00
N LYS A 152 -14.69 -2.78 24.93
CA LYS A 152 -14.20 -2.00 26.08
C LYS A 152 -15.28 -1.76 27.11
N ASP A 153 -16.53 -1.59 26.67
CA ASP A 153 -17.67 -1.42 27.57
C ASP A 153 -17.99 -2.73 28.31
N ILE A 154 -17.68 -3.89 27.72
CA ILE A 154 -17.82 -5.22 28.36
C ILE A 154 -16.71 -5.49 29.40
N LEU A 155 -15.55 -4.86 29.29
CA LEU A 155 -14.41 -5.02 30.21
C LEU A 155 -14.50 -4.13 31.47
N ILE A 156 -15.56 -3.33 31.62
CA ILE A 156 -15.87 -2.61 32.87
C ILE A 156 -16.66 -3.57 33.78
N LEU A 157 -15.94 -4.44 34.48
CA LEU A 157 -16.43 -5.26 35.60
C LEU A 157 -15.47 -5.09 36.78
#